data_AF-A0A4V4HDY2-F1
#
_entry.id   AF-A0A4V4HDY2-F1
#
_cell.length_a   1.000
_cell.length_b   1.000
_cell.length_c   1.000
_cell.angle_alpha   90.00
_cell.angle_beta   90.00
_cell.angle_gamma   90.00
#
_symmetry.space_group_name_H-M   'P 1'
#
loop_
_entity.id
_entity.type
_entity.pdbx_description
1 polymer ?
#
loop_
_entity_poly.entity_id
_entity_poly.type
_entity_poly.pdbx_seq_one_letter_code
_entity_poly.pdbx_strand_id
1 'polypeptide(L)'
;MLLWRPLRNEYLAEFVRGEGRGDYYNEVCPRCYETDSRHQPLYRCMDCFSPELVCEECCREAHVDCPLDIIKKWNGKYFEPVFLRDIGLRIQLGHARGEECQHPRRGNIGFLVIHTNRIHPVAVDYCDCPGRNVSFRQQCMRHRWFPATQEDPQTCATFRVLDLFHRLTLHGKSNVYDFMNGLEKLTNNGGITYQKDRYKVFARMSLQYRHLLMLKRGGRGNDLDGRPVEDTRPGEIAVDCIACLRPGINLPDDWESASPEKRFLYFLFLAIDACFRLKRRLVSSEIKDPGLGTGWSYFVEDSPFRTYIKTVKAQTEMSTCSGLAALNYANTRYSRGYGATGVAIGVCARHEIVQRTGAVDLQKGERYANMDYVYGSILRHVHPHLHCVNSYDIVCQWHKHLAKRMESMPELVRVDVPTRTMDYVIPKLHIHGHNLNCQLNFSLNYTPGVRRTDGEGIERPWANIGPVSTSTREMGPGTRHDTLDDHLHHWN
;
A
#
# COMPACT_ATOMS: atom_id res chain seq x y z
N MET A 1 25.74 13.79 21.71
CA MET A 1 26.07 12.62 22.55
C MET A 1 27.09 12.90 23.66
N LEU A 2 28.23 13.54 23.37
CA LEU A 2 29.24 13.85 24.40
C LEU A 2 28.72 14.77 25.53
N LEU A 3 27.84 15.73 25.21
CA LEU A 3 27.20 16.62 26.20
C LEU A 3 26.17 15.90 27.08
N TRP A 4 25.45 14.91 26.54
CA TRP A 4 24.41 14.18 27.28
C TRP A 4 24.98 13.10 28.21
N ARG A 5 26.11 12.50 27.83
CA ARG A 5 26.73 11.38 28.56
C ARG A 5 26.97 11.66 30.05
N PRO A 6 27.45 12.85 30.47
CA PRO A 6 27.57 13.21 31.88
C PRO A 6 26.23 13.38 32.61
N LEU A 7 25.15 13.73 31.91
CA LEU A 7 23.82 14.02 32.49
C LEU A 7 22.96 12.78 32.70
N ARG A 8 23.45 11.57 32.38
CA ARG A 8 22.64 10.34 32.44
C ARG A 8 22.02 10.06 33.80
N ASN A 9 22.73 10.36 34.89
CA ASN A 9 22.21 10.11 36.25
C ASN A 9 21.02 11.00 36.56
N GLU A 10 21.08 12.27 36.17
CA GLU A 10 19.97 13.22 36.30
C GLU A 10 18.77 12.78 35.45
N TYR A 11 19.01 12.44 34.17
CA TYR A 11 17.95 11.97 33.28
C TYR A 11 17.31 10.67 33.80
N LEU A 12 18.10 9.74 34.33
CA LEU A 12 17.58 8.52 34.95
C LEU A 12 16.74 8.84 36.20
N ALA A 13 17.19 9.76 37.05
CA ALA A 13 16.43 10.18 38.23
C ALA A 13 15.07 10.75 37.85
N GLU A 14 15.00 11.63 36.84
CA GLU A 14 13.72 12.17 36.35
C GLU A 14 12.85 11.10 35.66
N PHE A 15 13.46 10.15 34.92
CA PHE A 15 12.72 9.01 34.36
C PHE A 15 12.09 8.15 35.46
N VAL A 16 12.83 7.80 36.51
CA VAL A 16 12.31 7.00 37.63
C VAL A 16 11.32 7.79 38.47
N ARG A 17 11.50 9.10 38.64
CA ARG A 17 10.54 9.99 39.32
C ARG A 17 9.15 9.90 38.69
N GLY A 18 9.08 9.82 37.36
CA GLY A 18 7.83 9.64 36.62
C GLY A 18 7.12 8.29 36.84
N GLU A 19 7.82 7.27 37.34
CA GLU A 19 7.20 5.97 37.69
C GLU A 19 6.41 6.05 39.01
N GLY A 20 6.73 7.02 39.87
CA GLY A 20 6.00 7.32 41.10
C GLY A 20 5.05 8.51 40.95
N ARG A 21 4.53 9.01 42.08
CA ARG A 21 3.65 10.19 42.13
C ARG A 21 4.39 11.51 41.84
N GLY A 22 5.73 11.52 41.83
CA GLY A 22 6.53 12.74 41.71
C GLY A 22 6.11 13.76 42.78
N ASP A 23 5.82 14.98 42.34
CA ASP A 23 5.35 16.06 43.22
C ASP A 23 3.82 16.07 43.41
N TYR A 24 3.11 15.15 42.77
CA TYR A 24 1.64 15.10 42.77
C TYR A 24 1.12 14.24 43.91
N TYR A 25 1.46 14.61 45.15
CA TYR A 25 1.06 13.89 46.35
C TYR A 25 -0.20 14.46 47.04
N ASN A 26 -0.86 15.46 46.43
CA ASN A 26 -2.08 16.07 46.94
C ASN A 26 -3.15 15.04 47.31
N GLU A 27 -3.89 15.30 48.38
CA GLU A 27 -5.02 14.46 48.83
C GLU A 27 -6.36 14.94 48.23
N VAL A 28 -6.40 16.17 47.73
CA VAL A 28 -7.58 16.79 47.13
C VAL A 28 -7.44 16.79 45.62
N CYS A 29 -8.50 16.42 44.91
CA CYS A 29 -8.50 16.46 43.45
C CYS A 29 -8.38 17.91 42.94
N PRO A 30 -7.40 18.22 42.07
CA PRO A 30 -7.18 19.59 41.59
C PRO A 30 -8.26 20.09 40.62
N ARG A 31 -9.22 19.24 40.23
CA ARG A 31 -10.30 19.60 39.29
C ARG A 31 -11.62 19.94 39.99
N CYS A 32 -12.07 19.11 40.93
CA CYS A 32 -13.33 19.34 41.64
C CYS A 32 -13.15 19.95 43.03
N TYR A 33 -11.94 19.90 43.61
CA TYR A 33 -11.64 20.35 44.98
C TYR A 33 -12.44 19.66 46.09
N GLU A 34 -13.12 18.55 45.79
CA GLU A 34 -13.86 17.75 46.75
C GLU A 34 -12.92 16.94 47.65
N THR A 35 -13.26 16.83 48.93
CA THR A 35 -12.43 16.17 49.96
C THR A 35 -12.99 14.84 50.45
N ASP A 36 -14.07 14.33 49.84
CA ASP A 36 -14.65 13.06 50.23
C ASP A 36 -13.79 11.87 49.76
N SER A 37 -14.05 10.67 50.32
CA SER A 37 -13.28 9.47 49.98
C SER A 37 -13.45 8.98 48.54
N ARG A 38 -14.48 9.45 47.82
CA ARG A 38 -14.74 9.10 46.41
C ARG A 38 -13.93 9.98 45.45
N HIS A 39 -13.49 11.16 45.91
CA HIS A 39 -12.75 12.13 45.10
C HIS A 39 -11.23 12.10 45.30
N GLN A 40 -10.68 10.97 45.76
CA GLN A 40 -9.23 10.82 45.92
C GLN A 40 -8.51 10.90 44.57
N PRO A 41 -7.45 11.74 44.44
CA PRO A 41 -6.68 11.88 43.22
C PRO A 41 -5.73 10.69 43.02
N LEU A 42 -6.24 9.64 42.40
CA LEU A 42 -5.50 8.39 42.17
C LEU A 42 -5.20 8.13 40.68
N TYR A 43 -5.82 8.86 39.76
CA TYR A 43 -5.74 8.58 38.33
C TYR A 43 -4.89 9.62 37.62
N ARG A 44 -4.00 9.19 36.72
CA ARG A 44 -3.30 10.07 35.76
C ARG A 44 -3.46 9.57 34.34
N CYS A 45 -3.39 10.50 33.40
CA CYS A 45 -3.30 10.20 31.98
C CYS A 45 -1.84 10.32 31.52
N MET A 46 -1.40 9.40 30.67
CA MET A 46 -0.06 9.37 30.09
C MET A 46 0.02 10.10 28.74
N ASP A 47 -1.12 10.41 28.13
CA ASP A 47 -1.21 11.10 26.84
C ASP A 47 -1.52 12.61 27.00
N CYS A 48 -2.12 13.01 28.13
CA CYS A 48 -2.33 14.42 28.49
C CYS A 48 -1.02 15.10 28.91
N PHE A 49 -0.97 16.43 28.73
CA PHE A 49 0.21 17.23 29.09
C PHE A 49 0.45 17.31 30.61
N SER A 50 -0.62 17.46 31.41
CA SER A 50 -0.48 17.54 32.87
C SER A 50 -0.25 16.15 33.47
N PRO A 51 0.78 15.94 34.31
CA PRO A 51 1.00 14.69 35.03
C PRO A 51 0.23 14.61 36.37
N GLU A 52 -0.61 15.61 36.68
CA GLU A 52 -1.38 15.67 37.92
C GLU A 52 -2.33 14.48 38.08
N LEU A 53 -2.51 14.07 39.33
CA LEU A 53 -3.49 13.05 39.69
C LEU A 53 -4.87 13.69 39.90
N VAL A 54 -5.90 13.05 39.36
CA VAL A 54 -7.31 13.43 39.49
C VAL A 54 -8.14 12.26 40.02
N CYS A 55 -9.34 12.55 40.52
CA CYS A 55 -10.25 11.51 40.96
C CYS A 55 -10.85 10.73 39.78
N GLU A 56 -11.54 9.63 40.07
CA GLU A 56 -12.13 8.76 39.06
C GLU A 56 -13.13 9.49 38.15
N GLU A 57 -14.01 10.30 38.75
CA GLU A 57 -15.04 11.05 38.03
C GLU A 57 -14.44 12.13 37.13
N CYS A 58 -13.58 12.99 37.68
CA CYS A 58 -12.89 14.00 36.89
C CYS A 58 -12.00 13.38 35.80
N CYS A 59 -11.43 12.19 36.03
CA CYS A 59 -10.72 11.44 35.01
C CYS A 59 -11.67 11.03 33.87
N ARG A 60 -12.81 10.42 34.20
CA ARG A 60 -13.81 10.00 33.21
C ARG A 60 -14.30 11.19 32.38
N GLU A 61 -14.67 12.29 33.02
CA GLU A 61 -15.16 13.50 32.37
C GLU A 61 -14.11 14.14 31.44
N ALA A 62 -12.84 14.16 31.87
CA ALA A 62 -11.74 14.69 31.07
C ALA A 62 -11.55 13.96 29.73
N HIS A 63 -11.90 12.67 29.68
CA HIS A 63 -11.58 11.79 28.56
C HIS A 63 -12.81 11.41 27.71
N VAL A 64 -13.95 12.08 27.89
CA VAL A 64 -15.13 11.85 27.04
C VAL A 64 -14.80 12.06 25.56
N ASP A 65 -13.99 13.09 25.25
CA ASP A 65 -13.53 13.39 23.89
C ASP A 65 -12.23 12.67 23.50
N CYS A 66 -11.54 12.08 24.48
CA CYS A 66 -10.27 11.34 24.30
C CYS A 66 -10.37 9.90 24.85
N PRO A 67 -11.33 9.07 24.36
CA PRO A 67 -11.63 7.79 24.98
C PRO A 67 -10.58 6.69 24.77
N LEU A 68 -9.49 7.02 24.06
CA LEU A 68 -8.38 6.13 23.72
C LEU A 68 -7.06 6.59 24.34
N ASP A 69 -7.12 7.43 25.37
CA ASP A 69 -5.96 7.81 26.14
C ASP A 69 -5.55 6.70 27.12
N ILE A 70 -4.27 6.64 27.44
CA ILE A 70 -3.70 5.68 28.38
C ILE A 70 -3.77 6.27 29.78
N ILE A 71 -4.63 5.69 30.63
CA ILE A 71 -4.73 6.04 32.04
C ILE A 71 -4.04 5.00 32.93
N LYS A 72 -3.55 5.45 34.08
CA LYS A 72 -3.05 4.59 35.17
C LYS A 72 -3.65 5.01 36.51
N LYS A 73 -3.81 4.05 37.41
CA LYS A 73 -4.28 4.26 38.79
C LYS A 73 -3.16 4.00 39.79
N TRP A 74 -3.01 4.86 40.78
CA TRP A 74 -2.14 4.63 41.91
C TRP A 74 -2.79 3.66 42.89
N ASN A 75 -2.18 2.50 43.14
CA ASN A 75 -2.69 1.49 44.08
C ASN A 75 -2.03 1.55 45.47
N GLY A 76 -1.28 2.62 45.77
CA GLY A 76 -0.50 2.78 46.99
C GLY A 76 0.96 2.37 46.87
N LYS A 77 1.32 1.55 45.86
CA LYS A 77 2.71 1.09 45.63
C LYS A 77 3.24 1.48 44.26
N TYR A 78 2.44 1.31 43.21
CA TYR A 78 2.81 1.62 41.84
C TYR A 78 1.59 2.04 41.02
N PHE A 79 1.84 2.55 39.82
CA PHE A 79 0.78 2.85 38.86
C PHE A 79 0.41 1.61 38.06
N GLU A 80 -0.80 1.08 38.29
CA GLU A 80 -1.35 -0.01 37.51
C GLU A 80 -2.12 0.53 36.29
N PRO A 81 -2.06 -0.17 35.13
CA PRO A 81 -2.80 0.24 33.96
C PRO A 81 -4.30 0.03 34.18
N VAL A 82 -5.11 1.01 33.79
CA VAL A 82 -6.57 0.94 33.81
C VAL A 82 -7.11 1.34 32.43
N PHE A 83 -8.27 0.83 32.04
CA PHE A 83 -8.97 1.29 30.85
C PHE A 83 -10.12 2.22 31.23
N LEU A 84 -10.38 3.22 30.41
CA LEU A 84 -11.46 4.18 30.66
C LEU A 84 -12.83 3.51 30.80
N ARG A 85 -13.07 2.40 30.09
CA ARG A 85 -14.30 1.61 30.25
C ARG A 85 -14.46 1.01 31.65
N ASP A 86 -13.36 0.71 32.34
CA ASP A 86 -13.38 0.03 33.63
C ASP A 86 -13.75 1.01 34.76
N ILE A 87 -13.55 2.32 34.53
CA ILE A 87 -14.03 3.42 35.37
C ILE A 87 -15.37 4.01 34.86
N GLY A 88 -16.07 3.27 34.00
CA GLY A 88 -17.43 3.57 33.57
C GLY A 88 -17.57 4.46 32.33
N LEU A 89 -16.48 4.82 31.63
CA LEU A 89 -16.61 5.59 30.38
C LEU A 89 -17.30 4.75 29.30
N ARG A 90 -18.37 5.29 28.73
CA ARG A 90 -19.07 4.72 27.57
C ARG A 90 -19.11 5.73 26.43
N ILE A 91 -18.96 5.24 25.21
CA ILE A 91 -18.85 6.07 24.01
C ILE A 91 -20.15 5.94 23.23
N GLN A 92 -20.95 7.00 23.25
CA GLN A 92 -22.16 7.08 22.44
C GLN A 92 -21.79 7.38 20.99
N LEU A 93 -22.07 6.44 20.09
CA LEU A 93 -21.92 6.61 18.66
C LEU A 93 -23.24 7.07 18.02
N GLY A 94 -23.09 7.72 16.87
CA GLY A 94 -24.22 8.13 16.04
C GLY A 94 -24.97 9.37 16.52
N HIS A 95 -24.49 10.10 17.53
CA HIS A 95 -25.06 11.35 18.05
C HIS A 95 -24.00 12.43 18.20
N ALA A 96 -24.41 13.70 18.20
CA ALA A 96 -23.51 14.81 18.48
C ALA A 96 -23.16 14.88 19.97
N ARG A 97 -22.11 15.63 20.32
CA ARG A 97 -21.72 15.83 21.72
C ARG A 97 -22.88 16.45 22.51
N GLY A 98 -23.20 15.84 23.65
CA GLY A 98 -24.26 16.29 24.55
C GLY A 98 -25.67 15.85 24.16
N GLU A 99 -25.87 15.21 23.00
CA GLU A 99 -27.15 14.59 22.67
C GLU A 99 -27.30 13.23 23.38
N GLU A 100 -28.41 13.04 24.08
CA GLU A 100 -28.78 11.74 24.63
C GLU A 100 -29.52 10.89 23.57
N CYS A 101 -29.04 9.67 23.36
CA CYS A 101 -29.73 8.70 22.53
C CYS A 101 -30.92 8.13 23.32
N GLN A 102 -32.14 8.26 22.79
CA GLN A 102 -33.35 7.70 23.41
C GLN A 102 -33.45 6.18 23.24
N HIS A 103 -32.75 5.63 22.24
CA HIS A 103 -32.72 4.20 21.94
C HIS A 103 -31.26 3.72 21.78
N PRO A 104 -30.46 3.74 22.87
CA PRO A 104 -29.09 3.28 22.80
C PRO A 104 -29.05 1.76 22.77
N ARG A 105 -28.32 1.20 21.81
CA ARG A 105 -28.03 -0.23 21.77
C ARG A 105 -26.60 -0.48 22.23
N ARG A 106 -26.45 -1.17 23.34
CA ARG A 106 -25.12 -1.54 23.87
C ARG A 106 -24.36 -2.39 22.85
N GLY A 107 -23.14 -1.99 22.55
CA GLY A 107 -22.19 -2.80 21.79
C GLY A 107 -21.70 -4.01 22.61
N ASN A 108 -20.95 -4.88 21.95
CA ASN A 108 -20.37 -6.07 22.58
C ASN A 108 -19.46 -5.68 23.76
N ILE A 109 -19.52 -6.44 24.87
CA ILE A 109 -18.67 -6.22 26.06
C ILE A 109 -17.16 -6.33 25.77
N GLY A 110 -16.81 -7.09 24.73
CA GLY A 110 -15.44 -7.29 24.24
C GLY A 110 -15.05 -6.34 23.12
N PHE A 111 -15.72 -5.19 22.96
CA PHE A 111 -15.40 -4.25 21.90
C PHE A 111 -13.98 -3.69 22.06
N LEU A 112 -13.22 -3.71 20.97
CA LEU A 112 -11.82 -3.27 20.94
C LEU A 112 -11.59 -2.20 19.88
N VAL A 113 -10.76 -1.22 20.19
CA VAL A 113 -10.26 -0.23 19.25
C VAL A 113 -8.74 -0.33 19.18
N ILE A 114 -8.21 -0.68 18.01
CA ILE A 114 -6.79 -0.65 17.71
C ILE A 114 -6.40 0.82 17.45
N HIS A 115 -5.51 1.34 18.27
CA HIS A 115 -5.02 2.71 18.19
C HIS A 115 -3.50 2.76 18.11
N THR A 116 -2.93 3.94 17.86
CA THR A 116 -1.48 4.13 17.69
C THR A 116 -0.70 3.96 18.99
N ASN A 117 -1.34 4.16 20.14
CA ASN A 117 -0.70 4.06 21.46
C ASN A 117 -0.87 2.67 22.10
N ARG A 118 -2.01 1.99 21.91
CA ARG A 118 -2.28 0.60 22.32
C ARG A 118 -3.59 0.07 21.72
N ILE A 119 -3.92 -1.19 22.02
CA ILE A 119 -5.24 -1.78 21.77
C ILE A 119 -6.12 -1.48 22.99
N HIS A 120 -7.24 -0.77 22.77
CA HIS A 120 -8.15 -0.32 23.82
C HIS A 120 -9.42 -1.17 23.86
N PRO A 121 -9.66 -1.90 24.95
CA PRO A 121 -11.00 -2.32 25.30
C PRO A 121 -11.85 -1.11 25.65
N VAL A 122 -12.99 -0.94 24.97
CA VAL A 122 -13.90 0.19 25.17
C VAL A 122 -15.33 -0.30 25.36
N ALA A 123 -16.18 0.54 25.94
CA ALA A 123 -17.62 0.34 25.99
C ALA A 123 -18.29 1.31 25.02
N VAL A 124 -19.07 0.78 24.08
CA VAL A 124 -19.73 1.54 23.02
C VAL A 124 -21.23 1.38 23.13
N ASP A 125 -21.96 2.47 22.87
CA ASP A 125 -23.40 2.49 22.68
C ASP A 125 -23.71 2.99 21.27
N TYR A 126 -24.34 2.14 20.46
CA TYR A 126 -24.82 2.51 19.14
C TYR A 126 -26.14 3.28 19.23
N CYS A 127 -26.42 4.11 18.24
CA CYS A 127 -27.74 4.67 18.05
C CYS A 127 -28.64 3.69 17.30
N ASP A 128 -29.82 3.40 17.85
CA ASP A 128 -30.89 2.60 17.21
C ASP A 128 -32.22 3.39 17.17
N CYS A 129 -32.14 4.73 17.12
CA CYS A 129 -33.31 5.60 17.08
C CYS A 129 -34.10 5.43 15.75
N PRO A 130 -35.44 5.32 15.81
CA PRO A 130 -36.28 5.27 14.61
C PRO A 130 -36.03 6.46 13.67
N GLY A 131 -35.97 6.20 12.37
CA GLY A 131 -35.73 7.23 11.34
C GLY A 131 -34.26 7.56 11.07
N ARG A 132 -33.31 7.10 11.90
CA ARG A 132 -31.87 7.18 11.56
C ARG A 132 -31.44 5.96 10.73
N ASN A 133 -31.48 6.08 9.40
CA ASN A 133 -31.02 5.05 8.47
C ASN A 133 -29.47 4.98 8.38
N VAL A 134 -28.80 4.72 9.52
CA VAL A 134 -27.33 4.67 9.60
C VAL A 134 -26.89 3.38 10.30
N SER A 135 -26.27 2.49 9.53
CA SER A 135 -25.73 1.22 10.04
C SER A 135 -24.63 1.41 11.10
N PHE A 136 -24.44 0.43 11.98
CA PHE A 136 -23.41 0.48 13.02
C PHE A 136 -22.00 0.71 12.47
N ARG A 137 -21.65 0.09 11.32
CA ARG A 137 -20.39 0.35 10.63
C ARG A 137 -20.23 1.82 10.20
N GLN A 138 -21.30 2.46 9.72
CA GLN A 138 -21.26 3.88 9.35
C GLN A 138 -21.12 4.76 10.59
N GLN A 139 -21.76 4.41 11.71
CA GLN A 139 -21.59 5.13 12.98
C GLN A 139 -20.14 5.09 13.47
N CYS A 140 -19.47 3.93 13.39
CA CYS A 140 -18.03 3.80 13.67
C CYS A 140 -17.19 4.66 12.71
N MET A 141 -17.42 4.57 11.40
CA MET A 141 -16.63 5.30 10.41
C MET A 141 -16.79 6.82 10.54
N ARG A 142 -17.97 7.32 10.93
CA ARG A 142 -18.20 8.75 11.22
C ARG A 142 -17.36 9.25 12.40
N HIS A 143 -16.98 8.35 13.33
CA HIS A 143 -16.04 8.62 14.42
C HIS A 143 -14.59 8.24 14.06
N ARG A 144 -14.31 8.09 12.75
CA ARG A 144 -12.99 7.71 12.21
C ARG A 144 -12.49 6.37 12.75
N TRP A 145 -13.41 5.44 13.02
CA TRP A 145 -13.10 4.07 13.40
C TRP A 145 -13.52 3.13 12.27
N PHE A 146 -12.53 2.48 11.67
CA PHE A 146 -12.71 1.53 10.59
C PHE A 146 -13.08 0.17 11.17
N PRO A 147 -14.26 -0.39 10.86
CA PRO A 147 -14.73 -1.63 11.46
C PRO A 147 -14.12 -2.87 10.80
N ALA A 148 -13.86 -3.90 11.61
CA ALA A 148 -13.37 -5.19 11.15
C ALA A 148 -14.44 -6.08 10.46
N THR A 149 -15.71 -5.87 10.83
CA THR A 149 -16.89 -6.63 10.39
C THR A 149 -18.01 -5.67 9.99
N GLN A 150 -18.93 -6.11 9.13
CA GLN A 150 -19.87 -5.21 8.44
C GLN A 150 -21.25 -5.09 9.11
N GLU A 151 -21.67 -6.11 9.84
CA GLU A 151 -23.01 -6.20 10.44
C GLU A 151 -23.00 -5.77 11.91
N ASP A 152 -22.21 -6.46 12.74
CA ASP A 152 -21.98 -6.14 14.15
C ASP A 152 -20.47 -5.92 14.39
N PRO A 153 -19.98 -4.66 14.30
CA PRO A 153 -18.59 -4.35 14.59
C PRO A 153 -18.26 -4.64 16.06
N GLN A 154 -17.22 -5.43 16.30
CA GLN A 154 -16.69 -5.73 17.65
C GLN A 154 -15.21 -5.36 17.78
N THR A 155 -14.56 -5.06 16.66
CA THR A 155 -13.20 -4.52 16.64
C THR A 155 -13.16 -3.45 15.58
N CYS A 156 -12.58 -2.30 15.92
CA CYS A 156 -12.27 -1.26 14.96
C CYS A 156 -10.78 -0.93 15.01
N ALA A 157 -10.24 -0.39 13.93
CA ALA A 157 -8.99 0.35 13.94
C ALA A 157 -9.29 1.82 13.71
N THR A 158 -8.67 2.70 14.49
CA THR A 158 -8.77 4.14 14.19
C THR A 158 -8.16 4.43 12.80
N PHE A 159 -8.71 5.42 12.09
CA PHE A 159 -8.12 5.86 10.82
C PHE A 159 -6.67 6.33 11.04
N ARG A 160 -6.38 6.89 12.23
CA ARG A 160 -5.03 7.29 12.63
C ARG A 160 -4.02 6.14 12.63
N VAL A 161 -4.38 4.96 13.16
CA VAL A 161 -3.46 3.80 13.16
C VAL A 161 -3.33 3.18 11.77
N LEU A 162 -4.40 3.19 10.96
CA LEU A 162 -4.35 2.71 9.59
C LEU A 162 -3.50 3.63 8.70
N ASP A 163 -3.63 4.96 8.84
CA ASP A 163 -2.79 5.95 8.14
C ASP A 163 -1.32 5.83 8.56
N LEU A 164 -1.04 5.69 9.86
CA LEU A 164 0.32 5.46 10.36
C LEU A 164 0.91 4.18 9.75
N PHE A 165 0.18 3.07 9.81
CA PHE A 165 0.64 1.81 9.23
C PHE A 165 0.83 1.92 7.71
N HIS A 166 -0.08 2.60 7.00
CA HIS A 166 0.04 2.80 5.56
C HIS A 166 1.32 3.55 5.19
N ARG A 167 1.67 4.62 5.91
CA ARG A 167 2.93 5.34 5.71
C ARG A 167 4.16 4.49 6.03
N LEU A 168 4.12 3.74 7.15
CA LEU A 168 5.22 2.86 7.55
C LEU A 168 5.42 1.70 6.59
N THR A 169 4.36 1.17 5.99
CA THR A 169 4.51 0.14 4.95
C THR A 169 5.07 0.75 3.67
N LEU A 170 4.55 1.89 3.21
CA LEU A 170 5.00 2.52 1.97
C LEU A 170 6.46 3.00 2.00
N HIS A 171 6.88 3.66 3.09
CA HIS A 171 8.25 4.17 3.26
C HIS A 171 9.20 3.17 3.95
N GLY A 172 8.79 2.65 5.10
CA GLY A 172 9.61 1.78 5.95
C GLY A 172 9.54 0.30 5.56
N LYS A 173 8.66 -0.08 4.63
CA LYS A 173 8.46 -1.45 4.16
C LYS A 173 8.10 -2.42 5.30
N SER A 174 7.54 -1.86 6.38
CA SER A 174 7.07 -2.61 7.54
C SER A 174 5.90 -3.52 7.13
N ASN A 175 5.93 -4.75 7.64
CA ASN A 175 4.84 -5.70 7.44
C ASN A 175 3.83 -5.60 8.60
N VAL A 176 2.63 -6.15 8.37
CA VAL A 176 1.54 -6.16 9.36
C VAL A 176 1.96 -6.86 10.66
N TYR A 177 2.77 -7.92 10.55
CA TYR A 177 3.15 -8.77 11.69
C TYR A 177 4.01 -8.00 12.69
N ASP A 178 5.08 -7.37 12.23
CA ASP A 178 5.98 -6.57 13.07
C ASP A 178 5.27 -5.35 13.65
N PHE A 179 4.41 -4.69 12.87
CA PHE A 179 3.64 -3.55 13.33
C PHE A 179 2.65 -3.94 14.44
N MET A 180 1.91 -5.04 14.26
CA MET A 180 0.97 -5.53 15.27
C MET A 180 1.68 -6.03 16.53
N ASN A 181 2.80 -6.73 16.40
CA ASN A 181 3.62 -7.12 17.55
C ASN A 181 4.10 -5.91 18.36
N GLY A 182 4.44 -4.80 17.69
CA GLY A 182 4.76 -3.54 18.35
C GLY A 182 3.58 -2.99 19.15
N LEU A 183 2.39 -2.92 18.55
CA LEU A 183 1.16 -2.46 19.23
C LEU A 183 0.74 -3.36 20.39
N GLU A 184 0.87 -4.67 20.24
CA GLU A 184 0.58 -5.63 21.32
C GLU A 184 1.55 -5.44 22.48
N LYS A 185 2.84 -5.21 22.22
CA LYS A 185 3.82 -4.88 23.27
C LYS A 185 3.57 -3.53 23.94
N LEU A 186 3.08 -2.52 23.22
CA LEU A 186 2.62 -1.28 23.84
C LEU A 186 1.42 -1.50 24.79
N THR A 187 0.62 -2.54 24.51
CA THR A 187 -0.56 -2.87 25.33
C THR A 187 -0.20 -3.77 26.52
N ASN A 188 0.65 -4.78 26.32
CA ASN A 188 1.06 -5.76 27.32
C ASN A 188 2.49 -6.28 27.03
N ASN A 189 3.49 -5.44 27.30
CA ASN A 189 4.89 -5.78 27.03
C ASN A 189 5.38 -7.03 27.78
N GLY A 190 4.86 -7.27 28.99
CA GLY A 190 5.26 -8.40 29.83
C GLY A 190 4.62 -9.73 29.43
N GLY A 191 3.65 -9.74 28.51
CA GLY A 191 2.91 -10.96 28.15
C GLY A 191 2.07 -11.54 29.29
N ILE A 192 1.83 -10.76 30.36
CA ILE A 192 1.23 -11.25 31.61
C ILE A 192 -0.28 -11.50 31.43
N THR A 193 -0.95 -10.64 30.64
CA THR A 193 -2.37 -10.80 30.32
C THR A 193 -2.57 -11.43 28.95
N TYR A 194 -3.48 -12.41 28.85
CA TYR A 194 -3.81 -12.99 27.55
C TYR A 194 -4.43 -11.92 26.64
N GLN A 195 -3.84 -11.74 25.46
CA GLN A 195 -4.42 -10.92 24.39
C GLN A 195 -4.71 -11.81 23.20
N LYS A 196 -5.96 -11.79 22.76
CA LYS A 196 -6.37 -12.54 21.57
C LYS A 196 -5.74 -11.88 20.34
N ASP A 197 -5.06 -12.67 19.52
CA ASP A 197 -4.44 -12.23 18.26
C ASP A 197 -5.37 -11.34 17.41
N ARG A 198 -4.86 -10.18 16.98
CA ARG A 198 -5.56 -9.24 16.09
C ARG A 198 -4.86 -9.06 14.74
N TYR A 199 -3.79 -9.80 14.46
CA TYR A 199 -3.05 -9.74 13.20
C TYR A 199 -3.96 -9.87 11.98
N LYS A 200 -4.75 -10.95 11.89
CA LYS A 200 -5.62 -11.21 10.72
C LYS A 200 -6.69 -10.14 10.54
N VAL A 201 -7.19 -9.62 11.65
CA VAL A 201 -8.24 -8.58 11.68
C VAL A 201 -7.66 -7.26 11.16
N PHE A 202 -6.50 -6.86 11.66
CA PHE A 202 -5.81 -5.65 11.23
C PHE A 202 -5.32 -5.76 9.77
N ALA A 203 -4.78 -6.91 9.36
CA ALA A 203 -4.38 -7.17 7.97
C ALA A 203 -5.54 -6.87 7.01
N ARG A 204 -6.73 -7.41 7.29
CA ARG A 204 -7.93 -7.20 6.48
C ARG A 204 -8.35 -5.72 6.44
N MET A 205 -8.43 -5.06 7.59
CA MET A 205 -8.78 -3.63 7.64
C MET A 205 -7.76 -2.79 6.87
N SER A 206 -6.46 -3.09 6.98
CA SER A 206 -5.41 -2.37 6.24
C SER A 206 -5.50 -2.57 4.73
N LEU A 207 -5.94 -3.74 4.28
CA LEU A 207 -6.17 -4.04 2.86
C LEU A 207 -7.40 -3.30 2.31
N GLN A 208 -8.50 -3.30 3.08
CA GLN A 208 -9.70 -2.56 2.70
C GLN A 208 -9.45 -1.04 2.71
N TYR A 209 -8.72 -0.56 3.72
CA TYR A 209 -8.40 0.86 3.85
C TYR A 209 -7.55 1.38 2.69
N ARG A 210 -6.47 0.68 2.33
CA ARG A 210 -5.63 1.09 1.19
C ARG A 210 -6.40 1.06 -0.13
N HIS A 211 -7.27 0.07 -0.33
CA HIS A 211 -8.12 -0.01 -1.52
C HIS A 211 -9.05 1.20 -1.64
N LEU A 212 -9.69 1.61 -0.54
CA LEU A 212 -10.50 2.82 -0.50
C LEU A 212 -9.68 4.10 -0.74
N LEU A 213 -8.43 4.16 -0.26
CA LEU A 213 -7.52 5.27 -0.55
C LEU A 213 -7.16 5.35 -2.04
N MET A 214 -6.91 4.22 -2.69
CA MET A 214 -6.68 4.16 -4.14
C MET A 214 -7.91 4.63 -4.93
N LEU A 215 -9.10 4.14 -4.58
CA LEU A 215 -10.36 4.58 -5.20
C LEU A 215 -10.60 6.09 -5.01
N LYS A 216 -10.29 6.60 -3.80
CA LYS A 216 -10.40 8.03 -3.49
C LYS A 216 -9.42 8.86 -4.30
N ARG A 217 -8.15 8.44 -4.42
CA ARG A 217 -7.13 9.14 -5.22
C ARG A 217 -7.45 9.09 -6.72
N GLY A 218 -8.01 7.98 -7.20
CA GLY A 218 -8.53 7.84 -8.56
C GLY A 218 -9.86 8.56 -8.82
N GLY A 219 -10.44 9.25 -7.84
CA GLY A 219 -11.66 10.04 -8.02
C GLY A 219 -12.98 9.25 -8.09
N ARG A 220 -12.97 7.93 -7.87
CA ARG A 220 -14.17 7.07 -7.99
C ARG A 220 -15.30 7.46 -7.03
N GLY A 221 -14.98 8.10 -5.89
CA GLY A 221 -15.98 8.63 -4.96
C GLY A 221 -16.73 9.87 -5.46
N ASN A 222 -16.26 10.51 -6.54
CA ASN A 222 -16.84 11.71 -7.15
C ASN A 222 -17.07 11.49 -8.66
N ASP A 223 -17.35 10.25 -9.09
CA ASP A 223 -17.63 9.97 -10.51
C ASP A 223 -18.88 10.73 -10.97
N LEU A 224 -18.72 11.56 -12.01
CA LEU A 224 -19.77 12.46 -12.51
C LEU A 224 -20.93 11.70 -13.17
N ASP A 225 -20.65 10.54 -13.75
CA ASP A 225 -21.63 9.67 -14.39
C ASP A 225 -22.37 8.79 -13.37
N GLY A 226 -22.00 8.89 -12.08
CA GLY A 226 -22.57 8.09 -11.00
C GLY A 226 -22.23 6.60 -11.13
N ARG A 227 -21.19 6.24 -11.88
CA ARG A 227 -20.81 4.83 -12.07
C ARG A 227 -20.44 4.19 -10.73
N PRO A 228 -20.93 3.00 -10.43
CA PRO A 228 -20.55 2.29 -9.22
C PRO A 228 -19.07 1.85 -9.27
N VAL A 229 -18.54 1.35 -8.15
CA VAL A 229 -17.11 1.03 -8.02
C VAL A 229 -16.73 -0.15 -8.91
N GLU A 230 -17.62 -1.12 -9.08
CA GLU A 230 -17.46 -2.29 -9.94
C GLU A 230 -17.26 -1.94 -11.43
N ASP A 231 -17.72 -0.77 -11.88
CA ASP A 231 -17.58 -0.29 -13.25
C ASP A 231 -16.24 0.43 -13.50
N THR A 232 -15.29 0.35 -12.56
CA THR A 232 -13.93 0.88 -12.73
C THR A 232 -13.22 0.16 -13.86
N ARG A 233 -12.80 0.91 -14.88
CA ARG A 233 -12.18 0.37 -16.09
C ARG A 233 -10.73 -0.05 -15.84
N PRO A 234 -10.17 -0.91 -16.71
CA PRO A 234 -8.77 -1.30 -16.62
C PRO A 234 -7.82 -0.10 -16.62
N GLY A 235 -6.95 -0.04 -15.61
CA GLY A 235 -5.99 1.04 -15.43
C GLY A 235 -6.61 2.42 -15.15
N GLU A 236 -7.91 2.53 -14.89
CA GLU A 236 -8.60 3.83 -14.70
C GLU A 236 -8.03 4.64 -13.54
N ILE A 237 -7.66 3.97 -12.44
CA ILE A 237 -7.19 4.61 -11.19
C ILE A 237 -5.65 4.66 -11.08
N ALA A 238 -4.94 4.25 -12.13
CA ALA A 238 -3.50 4.43 -12.21
C ALA A 238 -3.14 5.92 -12.41
N VAL A 239 -2.03 6.34 -11.79
CA VAL A 239 -1.51 7.70 -12.01
C VAL A 239 -0.79 7.74 -13.35
N ASP A 240 -1.29 8.56 -14.26
CA ASP A 240 -0.60 8.86 -15.52
C ASP A 240 0.60 9.76 -15.28
N CYS A 241 1.64 9.56 -16.08
CA CYS A 241 2.76 10.48 -16.12
C CYS A 241 2.35 11.82 -16.74
N ILE A 242 2.39 12.88 -15.93
CA ILE A 242 1.99 14.24 -16.33
C ILE A 242 2.83 14.82 -17.48
N ALA A 243 4.08 14.35 -17.63
CA ALA A 243 5.04 14.84 -18.60
C ALA A 243 5.17 13.95 -19.85
N CYS A 244 4.67 12.71 -19.80
CA CYS A 244 4.63 11.84 -20.97
C CYS A 244 3.49 12.33 -21.91
N LEU A 245 3.60 11.98 -23.20
CA LEU A 245 2.80 12.58 -24.27
C LEU A 245 1.37 12.05 -24.29
N ARG A 246 0.37 12.94 -24.31
CA ARG A 246 -1.06 12.61 -24.23
C ARG A 246 -1.84 13.46 -25.25
N PRO A 247 -2.14 12.90 -26.44
CA PRO A 247 -2.96 13.56 -27.46
C PRO A 247 -4.29 14.05 -26.88
N GLY A 248 -4.70 15.26 -27.26
CA GLY A 248 -5.91 15.92 -26.74
C GLY A 248 -5.80 16.47 -25.31
N ILE A 249 -4.63 16.33 -24.66
CA ILE A 249 -4.40 16.84 -23.30
C ILE A 249 -3.22 17.80 -23.25
N ASN A 250 -2.02 17.34 -23.64
CA ASN A 250 -0.79 18.13 -23.52
C ASN A 250 0.02 18.20 -24.83
N LEU A 251 -0.58 17.81 -25.95
CA LEU A 251 -0.01 17.96 -27.29
C LEU A 251 -0.79 19.01 -28.09
N PRO A 252 -0.12 19.77 -28.98
CA PRO A 252 -0.80 20.59 -29.99
C PRO A 252 -1.68 19.75 -30.91
N ASP A 253 -2.77 20.29 -31.44
CA ASP A 253 -3.70 19.54 -32.31
C ASP A 253 -3.05 19.02 -33.60
N ASP A 254 -2.01 19.69 -34.10
CA ASP A 254 -1.29 19.38 -35.32
C ASP A 254 -0.04 18.49 -35.10
N TRP A 255 0.12 17.90 -33.90
CA TRP A 255 1.31 17.12 -33.54
C TRP A 255 1.60 15.96 -34.51
N GLU A 256 0.58 15.33 -35.10
CA GLU A 256 0.73 14.24 -36.07
C GLU A 256 1.35 14.71 -37.39
N SER A 257 1.13 15.97 -37.75
CA SER A 257 1.64 16.59 -38.98
C SER A 257 3.02 17.22 -38.79
N ALA A 258 3.67 17.00 -37.64
CA ALA A 258 4.98 17.54 -37.36
C ALA A 258 6.02 17.16 -38.43
N SER A 259 6.82 18.14 -38.83
CA SER A 259 7.89 17.94 -39.80
C SER A 259 8.86 16.85 -39.30
N PRO A 260 9.50 16.07 -40.20
CA PRO A 260 10.41 14.99 -39.82
C PRO A 260 11.46 15.40 -38.79
N GLU A 261 11.97 16.63 -38.87
CA GLU A 261 12.98 17.19 -37.98
C GLU A 261 12.43 17.49 -36.58
N LYS A 262 11.11 17.59 -36.39
CA LYS A 262 10.44 17.90 -35.12
C LYS A 262 9.71 16.73 -34.50
N ARG A 263 9.53 15.61 -35.23
CA ARG A 263 8.83 14.41 -34.72
C ARG A 263 9.39 13.89 -33.40
N PHE A 264 10.69 14.07 -33.16
CA PHE A 264 11.34 13.67 -31.91
C PHE A 264 10.74 14.30 -30.64
N LEU A 265 10.02 15.44 -30.78
CA LEU A 265 9.30 16.09 -29.69
C LEU A 265 8.13 15.22 -29.20
N TYR A 266 7.61 14.34 -30.07
CA TYR A 266 6.45 13.50 -29.84
C TYR A 266 6.81 12.00 -29.72
N PHE A 267 8.04 11.72 -29.27
CA PHE A 267 8.48 10.35 -28.97
C PHE A 267 8.09 9.96 -27.54
N LEU A 268 7.36 8.86 -27.40
CA LEU A 268 7.08 8.22 -26.13
C LEU A 268 8.20 7.22 -25.81
N PHE A 269 8.77 7.31 -24.61
CA PHE A 269 9.85 6.42 -24.18
C PHE A 269 9.29 5.41 -23.18
N LEU A 270 9.33 4.13 -23.55
CA LEU A 270 8.89 3.03 -22.70
C LEU A 270 10.10 2.18 -22.31
N ALA A 271 10.18 1.79 -21.05
CA ALA A 271 11.13 0.78 -20.59
C ALA A 271 10.34 -0.38 -19.99
N ILE A 272 10.71 -1.61 -20.34
CA ILE A 272 10.14 -2.84 -19.76
C ILE A 272 11.26 -3.69 -19.17
N ASP A 273 11.00 -4.31 -18.04
CA ASP A 273 11.95 -5.17 -17.33
C ASP A 273 11.23 -6.10 -16.34
N ALA A 274 11.93 -7.15 -15.89
CA ALA A 274 11.47 -8.18 -14.97
C ALA A 274 12.31 -8.27 -13.67
N CYS A 275 11.64 -8.08 -12.53
CA CYS A 275 12.23 -8.27 -11.21
C CYS A 275 11.96 -9.68 -10.64
N PHE A 276 13.02 -10.48 -10.49
CA PHE A 276 12.97 -11.85 -9.93
C PHE A 276 13.01 -11.91 -8.38
N ARG A 277 13.13 -10.76 -7.70
CA ARG A 277 13.14 -10.70 -6.23
C ARG A 277 11.72 -10.79 -5.65
N LEU A 278 10.72 -10.29 -6.37
CA LEU A 278 9.31 -10.25 -5.96
C LEU A 278 8.58 -11.60 -6.10
N LYS A 279 9.15 -12.65 -5.51
CA LYS A 279 8.58 -14.01 -5.54
C LYS A 279 7.37 -14.12 -4.62
N ARG A 280 6.37 -14.90 -5.03
CA ARG A 280 5.20 -15.27 -4.21
C ARG A 280 5.09 -16.78 -4.08
N ARG A 281 5.01 -17.30 -2.86
CA ARG A 281 4.79 -18.73 -2.62
C ARG A 281 3.37 -19.16 -3.02
N LEU A 282 3.24 -20.43 -3.39
CA LEU A 282 1.95 -21.03 -3.72
C LEU A 282 1.19 -21.43 -2.45
N VAL A 283 0.72 -20.45 -1.67
CA VAL A 283 0.07 -20.65 -0.35
C VAL A 283 -1.45 -20.41 -0.35
N SER A 284 -2.00 -19.82 -1.42
CA SER A 284 -3.43 -19.50 -1.56
C SER A 284 -3.88 -19.59 -3.03
N SER A 285 -5.16 -19.33 -3.28
CA SER A 285 -5.81 -19.29 -4.59
C SER A 285 -6.67 -18.05 -4.75
N GLU A 286 -7.07 -17.74 -5.97
CA GLU A 286 -7.86 -16.56 -6.32
C GLU A 286 -9.29 -16.62 -5.75
N ILE A 287 -9.79 -17.82 -5.46
CA ILE A 287 -11.09 -18.02 -4.78
C ILE A 287 -10.99 -17.63 -3.30
N LYS A 288 -9.87 -17.95 -2.65
CA LYS A 288 -9.67 -17.70 -1.21
C LYS A 288 -9.15 -16.28 -0.93
N ASP A 289 -8.43 -15.70 -1.87
CA ASP A 289 -7.84 -14.36 -1.79
C ASP A 289 -7.99 -13.66 -3.14
N PRO A 290 -9.22 -13.23 -3.50
CA PRO A 290 -9.44 -12.41 -4.68
C PRO A 290 -8.84 -11.01 -4.46
N GLY A 291 -8.33 -10.39 -5.52
CA GLY A 291 -7.90 -8.99 -5.45
C GLY A 291 -9.11 -8.08 -5.33
N LEU A 292 -8.99 -7.00 -4.56
CA LEU A 292 -10.08 -6.03 -4.41
C LEU A 292 -10.23 -5.15 -5.65
N GLY A 293 -9.14 -4.89 -6.38
CA GLY A 293 -9.15 -4.06 -7.58
C GLY A 293 -8.12 -4.47 -8.64
N THR A 294 -7.73 -5.75 -8.69
CA THR A 294 -6.75 -6.24 -9.67
C THR A 294 -7.19 -5.93 -11.10
N GLY A 295 -6.35 -5.22 -11.84
CA GLY A 295 -6.67 -4.72 -13.19
C GLY A 295 -7.05 -3.24 -13.23
N TRP A 296 -7.43 -2.62 -12.12
CA TRP A 296 -7.89 -1.23 -12.09
C TRP A 296 -6.74 -0.22 -12.07
N SER A 297 -5.54 -0.63 -11.67
CA SER A 297 -4.35 0.24 -11.58
C SER A 297 -3.19 -0.26 -12.44
N TYR A 298 -2.11 -0.80 -11.85
CA TYR A 298 -0.88 -1.14 -12.58
C TYR A 298 -0.82 -2.61 -12.96
N PHE A 299 -1.28 -3.52 -12.10
CA PHE A 299 -1.45 -4.90 -12.51
C PHE A 299 -2.51 -5.02 -13.61
N VAL A 300 -2.25 -5.90 -14.58
CA VAL A 300 -3.23 -6.30 -15.59
C VAL A 300 -4.42 -7.02 -14.95
N GLU A 301 -5.49 -7.16 -15.72
CA GLU A 301 -6.63 -7.99 -15.40
C GLU A 301 -6.19 -9.47 -15.24
N ASP A 302 -6.31 -10.00 -14.02
CA ASP A 302 -5.76 -11.32 -13.66
C ASP A 302 -6.41 -12.47 -14.43
N SER A 303 -7.74 -12.48 -14.58
CA SER A 303 -8.45 -13.60 -15.21
C SER A 303 -8.11 -13.74 -16.71
N PRO A 304 -8.16 -12.68 -17.54
CA PRO A 304 -7.67 -12.74 -18.94
C PRO A 304 -6.21 -13.16 -19.03
N PHE A 305 -5.33 -12.58 -18.20
CA PHE A 305 -3.90 -12.90 -18.21
C PHE A 305 -3.63 -14.36 -17.85
N ARG A 306 -4.25 -14.88 -16.78
CA ARG A 306 -4.12 -16.29 -16.38
C ARG A 306 -4.65 -17.25 -17.43
N THR A 307 -5.73 -16.87 -18.11
CA THR A 307 -6.31 -17.71 -19.16
C THR A 307 -5.32 -17.84 -20.31
N TYR A 308 -4.76 -16.71 -20.75
CA TYR A 308 -3.70 -16.69 -21.75
C TYR A 308 -2.47 -17.49 -21.33
N ILE A 309 -1.93 -17.23 -20.14
CA ILE A 309 -0.62 -17.77 -19.74
C ILE A 309 -0.63 -19.29 -19.54
N LYS A 310 -1.81 -19.89 -19.31
CA LYS A 310 -2.00 -21.35 -19.27
C LYS A 310 -1.93 -22.00 -20.64
N THR A 311 -2.23 -21.27 -21.72
CA THR A 311 -2.09 -21.77 -23.10
C THR A 311 -0.65 -21.78 -23.58
N VAL A 312 0.21 -20.99 -22.94
CA VAL A 312 1.62 -20.83 -23.31
C VAL A 312 2.42 -22.07 -22.89
N LYS A 313 2.91 -22.82 -23.90
CA LYS A 313 3.81 -23.95 -23.70
C LYS A 313 5.15 -23.50 -23.10
N ALA A 314 5.92 -24.46 -22.57
CA ALA A 314 7.28 -24.18 -22.11
C ALA A 314 8.10 -23.55 -23.25
N GLN A 315 8.57 -22.33 -23.04
CA GLN A 315 9.49 -21.64 -23.95
C GLN A 315 10.91 -21.83 -23.41
N THR A 316 11.77 -22.45 -24.22
CA THR A 316 13.21 -22.53 -23.95
C THR A 316 13.87 -21.38 -24.68
N GLU A 317 14.24 -20.33 -23.95
CA GLU A 317 14.88 -19.17 -24.54
C GLU A 317 16.40 -19.35 -24.53
N MET A 318 16.99 -19.42 -25.72
CA MET A 318 18.44 -19.43 -25.89
C MET A 318 18.92 -18.00 -26.10
N SER A 319 19.69 -17.46 -25.15
CA SER A 319 20.34 -16.17 -25.36
C SER A 319 21.48 -16.31 -26.34
N THR A 320 21.46 -15.47 -27.37
CA THR A 320 22.55 -15.33 -28.35
C THR A 320 23.67 -14.38 -27.86
N CYS A 321 23.45 -13.69 -26.73
CA CYS A 321 24.46 -12.89 -26.04
C CYS A 321 24.98 -13.65 -24.81
N SER A 322 26.29 -13.93 -24.78
CA SER A 322 26.94 -14.83 -23.82
C SER A 322 26.80 -14.39 -22.35
N GLY A 323 26.97 -13.09 -22.06
CA GLY A 323 26.84 -12.55 -20.70
C GLY A 323 25.42 -12.69 -20.13
N LEU A 324 24.42 -12.64 -21.00
CA LEU A 324 23.01 -12.68 -20.62
C LEU A 324 22.46 -14.10 -20.46
N ALA A 325 23.06 -15.08 -21.16
CA ALA A 325 22.71 -16.49 -21.04
C ALA A 325 22.88 -17.01 -19.60
N ALA A 326 23.91 -16.55 -18.89
CA ALA A 326 24.19 -16.95 -17.51
C ALA A 326 23.12 -16.44 -16.52
N LEU A 327 22.63 -15.21 -16.71
CA LEU A 327 21.57 -14.61 -15.89
C LEU A 327 20.24 -15.34 -16.07
N ASN A 328 19.86 -15.65 -17.31
CA ASN A 328 18.63 -16.41 -17.61
C ASN A 328 18.62 -17.80 -16.97
N TYR A 329 19.77 -18.48 -16.94
CA TYR A 329 19.89 -19.78 -16.29
C TYR A 329 19.76 -19.69 -14.76
N ALA A 330 20.31 -18.64 -14.14
CA ALA A 330 20.18 -18.43 -12.69
C ALA A 330 18.73 -18.12 -12.28
N ASN A 331 18.01 -17.32 -13.08
CA ASN A 331 16.65 -16.87 -12.79
C ASN A 331 15.57 -17.96 -12.94
N THR A 332 15.89 -19.09 -13.59
CA THR A 332 14.94 -20.19 -13.84
C THR A 332 15.09 -21.40 -12.89
N ARG A 333 16.16 -21.45 -12.08
CA ARG A 333 16.58 -22.65 -11.31
C ARG A 333 15.69 -23.01 -10.10
N TYR A 334 14.81 -22.11 -9.63
CA TYR A 334 14.04 -22.30 -8.39
C TYR A 334 12.57 -21.85 -8.47
N SER A 335 11.77 -22.50 -9.31
CA SER A 335 10.33 -22.18 -9.50
C SER A 335 9.37 -23.06 -8.69
N ARG A 336 9.79 -24.24 -8.21
CA ARG A 336 8.92 -25.16 -7.46
C ARG A 336 8.48 -24.55 -6.12
N GLY A 337 7.19 -24.59 -5.84
CA GLY A 337 6.59 -24.03 -4.62
C GLY A 337 6.25 -22.53 -4.71
N TYR A 338 6.56 -21.87 -5.83
CA TYR A 338 6.18 -20.48 -6.10
C TYR A 338 4.98 -20.41 -7.06
N GLY A 339 4.04 -19.53 -6.76
CA GLY A 339 2.96 -19.15 -7.67
C GLY A 339 3.36 -18.00 -8.61
N ALA A 340 4.33 -17.19 -8.19
CA ALA A 340 5.02 -16.21 -9.04
C ALA A 340 6.52 -16.19 -8.70
N THR A 341 7.39 -16.20 -9.72
CA THR A 341 8.86 -16.13 -9.59
C THR A 341 9.41 -14.71 -9.69
N GLY A 342 8.55 -13.72 -9.93
CA GLY A 342 8.90 -12.32 -10.09
C GLY A 342 7.74 -11.52 -10.64
N VAL A 343 7.99 -10.26 -10.97
CA VAL A 343 7.04 -9.33 -11.61
C VAL A 343 7.75 -8.65 -12.76
N ALA A 344 7.08 -8.51 -13.90
CA ALA A 344 7.52 -7.57 -14.93
C ALA A 344 6.70 -6.30 -14.87
N ILE A 345 7.33 -5.15 -15.08
CA ILE A 345 6.64 -3.88 -15.26
C ILE A 345 7.09 -3.16 -16.53
N GLY A 346 6.29 -2.18 -16.95
CA GLY A 346 6.71 -1.13 -17.87
C GLY A 346 6.55 0.25 -17.27
N VAL A 347 7.48 1.14 -17.60
CA VAL A 347 7.52 2.54 -17.12
C VAL A 347 7.73 3.52 -18.27
N CYS A 348 7.35 4.78 -18.08
CA CYS A 348 7.80 5.90 -18.93
C CYS A 348 9.29 6.09 -18.65
N ALA A 349 10.18 5.75 -19.59
CA ALA A 349 11.63 5.59 -19.32
C ALA A 349 12.35 6.89 -18.90
N ARG A 350 11.73 8.06 -19.10
CA ARG A 350 12.29 9.37 -18.72
C ARG A 350 11.85 9.87 -17.35
N HIS A 351 10.64 9.52 -16.94
CA HIS A 351 10.02 10.04 -15.71
C HIS A 351 9.77 8.93 -14.69
N GLU A 352 10.05 7.68 -15.07
CA GLU A 352 10.04 6.49 -14.22
C GLU A 352 8.66 6.15 -13.65
N ILE A 353 7.61 6.72 -14.23
CA ILE A 353 6.22 6.47 -13.85
C ILE A 353 5.77 5.13 -14.45
N VAL A 354 5.31 4.25 -13.59
CA VAL A 354 4.78 2.93 -13.94
C VAL A 354 3.52 3.09 -14.79
N GLN A 355 3.46 2.39 -15.92
CA GLN A 355 2.34 2.46 -16.84
C GLN A 355 1.11 1.76 -16.27
N ARG A 356 -0.07 2.33 -16.55
CA ARG A 356 -1.36 1.70 -16.25
C ARG A 356 -1.45 0.33 -16.94
N THR A 357 -1.97 -0.66 -16.22
CA THR A 357 -1.96 -2.09 -16.58
C THR A 357 -0.62 -2.59 -17.13
N GLY A 358 0.48 -1.97 -16.69
CA GLY A 358 1.84 -2.26 -17.10
C GLY A 358 2.57 -3.21 -16.15
N ALA A 359 1.89 -4.03 -15.35
CA ALA A 359 2.52 -5.01 -14.45
C ALA A 359 1.91 -6.42 -14.59
N VAL A 360 2.76 -7.44 -14.62
CA VAL A 360 2.35 -8.85 -14.70
C VAL A 360 3.18 -9.75 -13.79
N ASP A 361 2.56 -10.80 -13.27
CA ASP A 361 3.29 -11.86 -12.57
C ASP A 361 4.02 -12.80 -13.53
N LEU A 362 5.24 -13.17 -13.16
CA LEU A 362 6.05 -14.16 -13.86
C LEU A 362 5.82 -15.55 -13.25
N GLN A 363 5.38 -16.53 -14.04
CA GLN A 363 5.14 -17.90 -13.52
C GLN A 363 6.43 -18.72 -13.48
N LYS A 364 7.34 -18.47 -14.42
CA LYS A 364 8.64 -19.15 -14.50
C LYS A 364 9.62 -18.33 -15.32
N GLY A 365 10.44 -17.53 -14.63
CA GLY A 365 11.38 -16.63 -15.29
C GLY A 365 10.66 -15.59 -16.17
N GLU A 366 11.45 -14.85 -16.93
CA GLU A 366 10.96 -13.87 -17.89
C GLU A 366 10.75 -14.57 -19.23
N ARG A 367 9.51 -14.94 -19.53
CA ARG A 367 9.14 -15.50 -20.83
C ARG A 367 8.65 -14.40 -21.73
N TYR A 368 8.91 -14.50 -23.04
CA TYR A 368 8.36 -13.57 -24.03
C TYR A 368 6.85 -13.44 -23.92
N ALA A 369 6.11 -14.51 -23.63
CA ALA A 369 4.66 -14.42 -23.42
C ALA A 369 4.25 -13.44 -22.30
N ASN A 370 5.00 -13.40 -21.19
CA ASN A 370 4.74 -12.46 -20.10
C ASN A 370 5.02 -11.02 -20.57
N MET A 371 6.17 -10.82 -21.23
CA MET A 371 6.62 -9.50 -21.67
C MET A 371 5.79 -8.95 -22.84
N ASP A 372 5.37 -9.79 -23.77
CA ASP A 372 4.48 -9.43 -24.86
C ASP A 372 3.11 -9.01 -24.32
N TYR A 373 2.56 -9.72 -23.33
CA TYR A 373 1.27 -9.39 -22.74
C TYR A 373 1.31 -8.04 -22.01
N VAL A 374 2.33 -7.80 -21.16
CA VAL A 374 2.44 -6.53 -20.45
C VAL A 374 2.69 -5.37 -21.42
N TYR A 375 3.52 -5.56 -22.45
CA TYR A 375 3.77 -4.55 -23.46
C TYR A 375 2.52 -4.24 -24.30
N GLY A 376 1.79 -5.26 -24.75
CA GLY A 376 0.50 -5.07 -25.44
C GLY A 376 -0.54 -4.37 -24.56
N SER A 377 -0.59 -4.72 -23.27
CA SER A 377 -1.47 -4.07 -22.30
C SER A 377 -1.12 -2.59 -22.08
N ILE A 378 0.16 -2.22 -22.10
CA ILE A 378 0.58 -0.81 -22.09
C ILE A 378 0.17 -0.11 -23.39
N LEU A 379 0.46 -0.71 -24.54
CA LEU A 379 0.23 -0.10 -25.85
C LEU A 379 -1.25 0.15 -26.17
N ARG A 380 -2.18 -0.63 -25.61
CA ARG A 380 -3.62 -0.38 -25.77
C ARG A 380 -4.06 0.97 -25.18
N HIS A 381 -3.28 1.52 -24.25
CA HIS A 381 -3.50 2.84 -23.65
C HIS A 381 -2.68 3.94 -24.34
N VAL A 382 -1.79 3.59 -25.26
CA VAL A 382 -0.93 4.52 -26.00
C VAL A 382 -1.51 4.76 -27.39
N HIS A 383 -1.67 6.04 -27.74
CA HIS A 383 -2.17 6.45 -29.06
C HIS A 383 -1.36 5.80 -30.20
N PRO A 384 -2.00 5.18 -31.22
CA PRO A 384 -1.30 4.42 -32.27
C PRO A 384 -0.27 5.22 -33.07
N HIS A 385 -0.50 6.52 -33.29
CA HIS A 385 0.40 7.39 -34.05
C HIS A 385 1.59 7.94 -33.23
N LEU A 386 1.65 7.69 -31.91
CA LEU A 386 2.82 8.09 -31.13
C LEU A 386 3.99 7.18 -31.47
N HIS A 387 5.14 7.80 -31.74
CA HIS A 387 6.39 7.07 -31.96
C HIS A 387 6.91 6.52 -30.63
N CYS A 388 7.04 5.20 -30.50
CA CYS A 388 7.50 4.56 -29.27
C CYS A 388 8.99 4.18 -29.35
N VAL A 389 9.80 4.67 -28.43
CA VAL A 389 11.18 4.20 -28.21
C VAL A 389 11.15 3.20 -27.06
N ASN A 390 11.45 1.93 -27.37
CA ASN A 390 11.28 0.81 -26.46
C ASN A 390 12.64 0.34 -25.93
N SER A 391 12.90 0.63 -24.66
CA SER A 391 14.07 0.21 -23.91
C SER A 391 13.83 -1.14 -23.24
N TYR A 392 14.68 -2.12 -23.53
CA TYR A 392 14.63 -3.43 -22.88
C TYR A 392 15.98 -4.13 -23.00
N ASP A 393 16.45 -4.75 -21.91
CA ASP A 393 17.72 -5.48 -21.84
C ASP A 393 17.92 -6.42 -23.02
N ILE A 394 16.89 -7.19 -23.35
CA ILE A 394 16.98 -8.23 -24.37
C ILE A 394 16.28 -7.83 -25.67
N VAL A 395 16.07 -6.53 -25.89
CA VAL A 395 15.30 -6.03 -27.04
C VAL A 395 15.84 -6.60 -28.35
N CYS A 396 17.16 -6.72 -28.49
CA CYS A 396 17.82 -7.22 -29.70
C CYS A 396 17.41 -8.66 -30.08
N GLN A 397 16.87 -9.42 -29.13
CA GLN A 397 16.35 -10.76 -29.32
C GLN A 397 14.81 -10.73 -29.36
N TRP A 398 14.20 -10.04 -28.40
CA TRP A 398 12.75 -10.01 -28.20
C TRP A 398 11.99 -9.38 -29.39
N HIS A 399 12.45 -8.24 -29.92
CA HIS A 399 11.73 -7.48 -30.96
C HIS A 399 11.58 -8.22 -32.29
N LYS A 400 12.49 -9.15 -32.63
CA LYS A 400 12.61 -9.79 -33.96
C LYS A 400 11.32 -10.47 -34.44
N HIS A 401 10.56 -11.03 -33.51
CA HIS A 401 9.31 -11.72 -33.79
C HIS A 401 8.13 -11.09 -33.04
N LEU A 402 8.29 -9.87 -32.52
CA LEU A 402 7.27 -9.21 -31.72
C LEU A 402 5.97 -9.03 -32.50
N ALA A 403 6.02 -8.55 -33.75
CA ALA A 403 4.84 -8.38 -34.59
C ALA A 403 4.03 -9.69 -34.72
N LYS A 404 4.70 -10.78 -35.12
CA LYS A 404 4.08 -12.10 -35.24
C LYS A 404 3.52 -12.63 -33.91
N ARG A 405 4.23 -12.40 -32.79
CA ARG A 405 3.73 -12.82 -31.47
C ARG A 405 2.51 -11.99 -31.06
N MET A 406 2.51 -10.69 -31.37
CA MET A 406 1.40 -9.79 -31.05
C MET A 406 0.13 -10.14 -31.84
N GLU A 407 0.24 -10.58 -33.09
CA GLU A 407 -0.92 -11.12 -33.85
C GLU A 407 -1.62 -12.28 -33.13
N SER A 408 -0.85 -13.12 -32.43
CA SER A 408 -1.36 -14.26 -31.67
C SER A 408 -1.82 -13.91 -30.25
N MET A 409 -1.68 -12.66 -29.81
CA MET A 409 -2.11 -12.25 -28.47
C MET A 409 -3.63 -12.27 -28.32
N PRO A 410 -4.15 -12.42 -27.09
CA PRO A 410 -5.56 -12.22 -26.80
C PRO A 410 -6.02 -10.85 -27.29
N GLU A 411 -7.25 -10.78 -27.81
CA GLU A 411 -7.86 -9.55 -28.36
C GLU A 411 -7.70 -8.35 -27.42
N LEU A 412 -7.87 -8.57 -26.11
CA LEU A 412 -7.75 -7.54 -25.07
C LEU A 412 -6.43 -6.74 -25.08
N VAL A 413 -5.32 -7.38 -25.48
CA VAL A 413 -3.97 -6.78 -25.48
C VAL A 413 -3.32 -6.84 -26.86
N ARG A 414 -4.06 -7.27 -27.89
CA ARG A 414 -3.56 -7.39 -29.25
C ARG A 414 -3.42 -6.00 -29.86
N VAL A 415 -2.23 -5.70 -30.35
CA VAL A 415 -1.92 -4.44 -31.02
C VAL A 415 -1.24 -4.71 -32.36
N ASP A 416 -1.65 -3.98 -33.39
CA ASP A 416 -0.96 -4.02 -34.68
C ASP A 416 0.38 -3.26 -34.57
N VAL A 417 1.44 -3.99 -34.24
CA VAL A 417 2.80 -3.43 -34.11
C VAL A 417 3.32 -2.89 -35.45
N PRO A 418 3.16 -3.58 -36.60
CA PRO A 418 3.59 -3.07 -37.91
C PRO A 418 3.02 -1.69 -38.30
N THR A 419 1.80 -1.35 -37.87
CA THR A 419 1.21 -0.03 -38.15
C THR A 419 1.77 1.12 -37.30
N ARG A 420 2.56 0.81 -36.26
CA ARG A 420 3.13 1.81 -35.35
C ARG A 420 4.57 2.13 -35.70
N THR A 421 4.99 3.37 -35.44
CA THR A 421 6.40 3.75 -35.56
C THR A 421 7.12 3.44 -34.25
N MET A 422 8.13 2.56 -34.31
CA MET A 422 8.84 2.09 -33.12
C MET A 422 10.35 2.03 -33.33
N ASP A 423 11.09 2.49 -32.33
CA ASP A 423 12.51 2.19 -32.16
C ASP A 423 12.71 1.19 -31.02
N TYR A 424 13.78 0.42 -31.12
CA TYR A 424 14.16 -0.59 -30.13
C TYR A 424 15.58 -0.29 -29.67
N VAL A 425 15.78 -0.17 -28.35
CA VAL A 425 17.06 0.23 -27.77
C VAL A 425 17.38 -0.60 -26.54
N ILE A 426 18.68 -0.78 -26.28
CA ILE A 426 19.17 -1.41 -25.05
C ILE A 426 19.58 -0.28 -24.09
N PRO A 427 19.22 -0.35 -22.80
CA PRO A 427 19.68 0.59 -21.78
C PRO A 427 21.21 0.78 -21.80
N LYS A 428 21.69 2.00 -21.54
CA LYS A 428 23.10 2.39 -21.73
C LYS A 428 24.12 1.59 -20.91
N LEU A 429 23.77 1.14 -19.72
CA LEU A 429 24.59 0.26 -18.89
C LEU A 429 24.55 -1.16 -19.44
N HIS A 430 23.35 -1.67 -19.73
CA HIS A 430 23.15 -3.06 -20.14
C HIS A 430 23.79 -3.36 -21.50
N ILE A 431 23.82 -2.39 -22.42
CA ILE A 431 24.35 -2.57 -23.78
C ILE A 431 25.81 -3.02 -23.81
N HIS A 432 26.61 -2.67 -22.79
CA HIS A 432 28.01 -3.10 -22.66
C HIS A 432 28.14 -4.62 -22.46
N GLY A 433 27.09 -5.29 -21.95
CA GLY A 433 27.02 -6.75 -21.82
C GLY A 433 26.67 -7.48 -23.12
N HIS A 434 26.30 -6.76 -24.19
CA HIS A 434 25.96 -7.35 -25.49
C HIS A 434 27.14 -7.37 -26.45
N ASN A 435 27.03 -8.20 -27.49
CA ASN A 435 28.02 -8.25 -28.57
C ASN A 435 28.07 -6.93 -29.38
N LEU A 436 29.15 -6.75 -30.14
CA LEU A 436 29.39 -5.53 -30.92
C LEU A 436 28.23 -5.19 -31.87
N ASN A 437 27.63 -6.19 -32.52
CA ASN A 437 26.50 -5.96 -33.41
C ASN A 437 25.29 -5.36 -32.67
N CYS A 438 25.04 -5.78 -31.42
CA CYS A 438 23.99 -5.17 -30.62
C CYS A 438 24.36 -3.73 -30.21
N GLN A 439 25.61 -3.50 -29.83
CA GLN A 439 26.10 -2.18 -29.43
C GLN A 439 26.02 -1.15 -30.58
N LEU A 440 26.16 -1.59 -31.83
CA LEU A 440 26.02 -0.70 -32.99
C LEU A 440 24.57 -0.42 -33.36
N ASN A 441 23.68 -1.43 -33.27
CA ASN A 441 22.32 -1.33 -33.79
C ASN A 441 21.26 -0.88 -32.75
N PHE A 442 21.49 -1.11 -31.45
CA PHE A 442 20.49 -0.82 -30.40
C PHE A 442 20.96 0.23 -29.38
N SER A 443 22.04 0.94 -29.67
CA SER A 443 22.57 1.97 -28.77
C SER A 443 21.77 3.27 -28.88
N LEU A 444 21.29 3.74 -27.74
CA LEU A 444 20.70 5.07 -27.57
C LEU A 444 21.62 6.20 -28.06
N ASN A 445 22.95 6.00 -28.09
CA ASN A 445 23.87 7.03 -28.60
C ASN A 445 23.81 7.18 -30.13
N TYR A 446 23.29 6.16 -30.83
CA TYR A 446 23.17 6.15 -32.29
C TYR A 446 21.70 6.27 -32.77
N THR A 447 20.72 6.24 -31.86
CA THR A 447 19.30 6.38 -32.21
C THR A 447 18.91 7.86 -32.38
N PRO A 448 18.44 8.31 -33.55
CA PRO A 448 17.99 9.68 -33.75
C PRO A 448 16.82 10.07 -32.83
N GLY A 449 16.76 11.33 -32.40
CA GLY A 449 15.62 11.86 -31.63
C GLY A 449 15.57 11.51 -30.14
N VAL A 450 16.41 10.59 -29.64
CA VAL A 450 16.35 10.12 -28.24
C VAL A 450 17.08 11.03 -27.22
N ARG A 451 17.87 12.00 -27.70
CA ARG A 451 18.67 12.95 -26.89
C ARG A 451 19.54 12.22 -25.84
N ARG A 452 19.58 12.71 -24.60
CA ARG A 452 20.38 12.15 -23.49
C ARG A 452 19.66 11.08 -22.67
N THR A 453 18.57 10.49 -23.18
CA THR A 453 17.87 9.39 -22.49
C THR A 453 18.83 8.23 -22.23
N ASP A 454 18.75 7.60 -21.05
CA ASP A 454 19.62 6.47 -20.67
C ASP A 454 18.94 5.10 -20.81
N GLY A 455 17.61 5.03 -20.70
CA GLY A 455 16.84 3.79 -20.77
C GLY A 455 16.91 2.93 -19.52
N GLU A 456 17.60 3.38 -18.47
CA GLU A 456 17.89 2.67 -17.20
C GLU A 456 16.84 2.95 -16.11
N GLY A 457 15.91 3.87 -16.39
CA GLY A 457 14.97 4.41 -15.39
C GLY A 457 14.16 3.37 -14.63
N ILE A 458 13.92 2.19 -15.22
CA ILE A 458 13.12 1.12 -14.61
C ILE A 458 13.79 0.47 -13.38
N GLU A 459 15.12 0.56 -13.25
CA GLU A 459 15.86 0.00 -12.12
C GLU A 459 15.61 0.77 -10.80
N ARG A 460 15.22 2.05 -10.87
CA ARG A 460 14.95 2.88 -9.69
C ARG A 460 13.62 2.51 -9.01
N PRO A 461 12.49 2.32 -9.73
CA PRO A 461 11.30 1.68 -9.19
C PRO A 461 11.60 0.31 -8.57
N TRP A 462 12.46 -0.50 -9.21
CA TRP A 462 12.89 -1.79 -8.67
C TRP A 462 13.67 -1.70 -7.38
N ALA A 463 14.60 -0.76 -7.27
CA ALA A 463 15.31 -0.48 -6.03
C ALA A 463 14.34 -0.07 -4.90
N ASN A 464 13.29 0.71 -5.22
CA ASN A 464 12.28 1.12 -4.23
C ASN A 464 11.38 -0.03 -3.77
N ILE A 465 10.86 -0.84 -4.70
CA ILE A 465 9.87 -1.89 -4.39
C ILE A 465 10.53 -3.20 -3.97
N GLY A 466 11.79 -3.46 -4.33
CA GLY A 466 12.52 -4.69 -4.02
C GLY A 466 12.44 -5.13 -2.54
N PRO A 467 12.59 -4.22 -1.55
CA PRO A 467 12.44 -4.56 -0.14
C PRO A 467 11.05 -5.10 0.26
N VAL A 468 10.00 -4.84 -0.51
CA VAL A 468 8.63 -5.36 -0.30
C VAL A 468 8.55 -6.87 -0.57
N SER A 469 9.56 -7.46 -1.20
CA SER A 469 9.60 -8.90 -1.51
C SER A 469 9.39 -9.79 -0.29
N THR A 470 9.88 -9.41 0.88
CA THR A 470 9.75 -10.22 2.10
C THR A 470 8.32 -10.24 2.63
N SER A 471 7.62 -9.11 2.60
CA SER A 471 6.24 -8.98 3.09
C SER A 471 5.23 -9.59 2.11
N THR A 472 5.48 -9.49 0.80
CA THR A 472 4.58 -10.01 -0.24
C THR A 472 4.77 -11.49 -0.55
N ARG A 473 5.87 -12.12 -0.11
CA ARG A 473 6.19 -13.51 -0.45
C ARG A 473 5.17 -14.52 0.05
N GLU A 474 4.61 -14.30 1.24
CA GLU A 474 3.63 -15.19 1.88
C GLU A 474 2.18 -14.74 1.66
N MET A 475 1.96 -13.65 0.91
CA MET A 475 0.61 -13.18 0.58
C MET A 475 -0.05 -14.10 -0.46
N GLY A 476 -1.38 -14.16 -0.43
CA GLY A 476 -2.16 -14.75 -1.51
C GLY A 476 -2.09 -13.89 -2.79
N PRO A 477 -2.66 -14.39 -3.91
CA PRO A 477 -2.56 -13.71 -5.19
C PRO A 477 -3.20 -12.31 -5.18
N GLY A 478 -4.43 -12.17 -4.68
CA GLY A 478 -5.16 -10.91 -4.66
C GLY A 478 -4.53 -9.87 -3.73
N THR A 479 -4.33 -10.22 -2.47
CA THR A 479 -3.71 -9.34 -1.47
C THR A 479 -2.33 -8.86 -1.93
N ARG A 480 -1.56 -9.71 -2.64
CA ARG A 480 -0.26 -9.31 -3.19
C ARG A 480 -0.41 -8.27 -4.29
N HIS A 481 -1.34 -8.43 -5.24
CA HIS A 481 -1.58 -7.42 -6.28
C HIS A 481 -2.00 -6.11 -5.65
N ASP A 482 -2.99 -6.11 -4.75
CA ASP A 482 -3.43 -4.89 -4.07
C ASP A 482 -2.30 -4.21 -3.29
N THR A 483 -1.38 -4.98 -2.69
CA THR A 483 -0.20 -4.44 -1.98
C THR A 483 0.82 -3.86 -2.94
N LEU A 484 1.13 -4.55 -4.04
CA LEU A 484 2.11 -4.06 -5.01
C LEU A 484 1.55 -2.85 -5.79
N ASP A 485 0.27 -2.87 -6.16
CA ASP A 485 -0.39 -1.73 -6.77
C ASP A 485 -0.31 -0.50 -5.86
N ASP A 486 -0.55 -0.63 -4.56
CA ASP A 486 -0.41 0.47 -3.59
C ASP A 486 1.04 1.01 -3.52
N HIS A 487 2.05 0.13 -3.57
CA HIS A 487 3.45 0.56 -3.61
C HIS A 487 3.84 1.25 -4.92
N LEU A 488 3.40 0.72 -6.06
CA LEU A 488 3.60 1.35 -7.37
C LEU A 488 2.84 2.68 -7.44
N HIS A 489 1.68 2.76 -6.79
CA HIS A 489 0.88 3.99 -6.66
C HIS A 489 1.53 5.04 -5.78
N HIS A 490 2.32 4.64 -4.79
CA HIS A 490 3.10 5.56 -3.97
C HIS A 490 4.38 6.03 -4.66
N TRP A 491 4.98 5.17 -5.48
CA TRP A 491 6.11 5.54 -6.33
C TRP A 491 5.72 6.60 -7.37
N ASN A 492 4.57 6.41 -8.02
CA ASN A 492 3.97 7.37 -8.94
C ASN A 492 3.33 8.58 -8.24
#